data_AF-A0AAX0IVS2-F1
#
_entry.id   AF-A0AAX0IVS2-F1
#
_cell.length_a   1.000
_cell.length_b   1.000
_cell.length_c   1.000
_cell.angle_alpha   90.00
_cell.angle_beta   90.00
_cell.angle_gamma   90.00
#
_symmetry.space_group_name_H-M   'P 1'
#
loop_
_entity.id
_entity.type
_entity.pdbx_description
1 polymer ?
#
loop_
_entity_poly.entity_id
_entity_poly.type
_entity_poly.pdbx_seq_one_letter_code
_entity_poly.pdbx_strand_id
1 'polypeptide(L)'
;MVKKINETLMSNSGRLVNLEFVVIHNDAGSMTPEEYIDWLRNRDKALGIAHYYCNRNTIARVIDTFNIGYHTGDWWSNCRSIGYEVCESLKVSDEEFLQNEDMTLMQATEDLLFYGLPINTQTVRLHHEFVSTTCPHRSLELHGGTTENVKEYFVNRMQYFATLGSTVEEMLNSEGQSPEGWVKNSTGWWYRESDGTYPANKWRKVGAEWFWFDERGYCLMNTWRKINNQWYWFDNRGAMAVGWKNIAGSWYYFHDNGSMATGWVKYYDKWYYLNTNNGFMESNAFIKGKDGWYYISEDGTMADKPDFTVEPEGLITVK
;
A
#
# COMPACT_ATOMS: atom_id res chain seq x y z
N MET A 1 4.07 16.60 18.45
CA MET A 1 5.54 16.60 18.38
C MET A 1 6.04 15.78 19.55
N VAL A 2 6.74 14.67 19.30
CA VAL A 2 7.32 13.82 20.34
C VAL A 2 8.47 14.56 21.03
N LYS A 3 8.59 14.43 22.36
CA LYS A 3 9.69 15.00 23.14
C LYS A 3 10.92 14.09 23.00
N LYS A 4 12.06 14.63 22.55
CA LYS A 4 13.34 13.90 22.54
C LYS A 4 14.21 14.35 23.71
N ILE A 5 14.69 13.41 24.52
CA ILE A 5 15.63 13.64 25.62
C ILE A 5 16.92 12.87 25.32
N ASN A 6 18.07 13.52 25.45
CA ASN A 6 19.37 12.89 25.27
C ASN A 6 20.23 13.22 26.49
N GLU A 7 20.37 12.25 27.39
CA GLU A 7 21.06 12.43 28.66
C GLU A 7 21.89 11.21 29.00
N THR A 8 23.22 11.30 28.86
CA THR A 8 24.11 10.17 29.14
C THR A 8 24.17 9.85 30.64
N LEU A 9 23.62 8.69 31.03
CA LEU A 9 23.64 8.19 32.41
C LEU A 9 24.68 7.10 32.66
N MET A 10 25.36 6.65 31.61
CA MET A 10 26.47 5.70 31.67
C MET A 10 27.46 5.98 30.53
N SER A 11 28.71 6.28 30.88
CA SER A 11 29.76 6.65 29.92
C SER A 11 30.97 5.72 29.91
N ASN A 12 31.06 4.80 30.88
CA ASN A 12 32.20 3.91 31.11
C ASN A 12 31.88 2.43 30.82
N SER A 13 30.85 2.14 30.03
CA SER A 13 30.41 0.77 29.73
C SER A 13 31.24 0.04 28.67
N GLY A 14 32.14 0.75 27.99
CA GLY A 14 32.86 0.26 26.81
C GLY A 14 32.13 0.57 25.51
N ARG A 15 32.76 0.22 24.37
CA ARG A 15 32.21 0.44 23.03
C ARG A 15 31.57 -0.83 22.49
N LEU A 16 30.51 -0.69 21.69
CA LEU A 16 29.98 -1.81 20.91
C LEU A 16 31.10 -2.38 20.02
N VAL A 17 31.17 -3.71 19.93
CA VAL A 17 32.16 -4.39 19.09
C VAL A 17 31.75 -4.31 17.62
N ASN A 18 30.48 -4.58 17.35
CA ASN A 18 29.83 -4.47 16.06
C ASN A 18 28.33 -4.42 16.29
N LEU A 19 27.62 -3.42 15.78
CA LEU A 19 26.16 -3.39 15.89
C LEU A 19 25.55 -4.35 14.86
N GLU A 20 24.79 -5.33 15.34
CA GLU A 20 24.22 -6.39 14.50
C GLU A 20 22.69 -6.40 14.53
N PHE A 21 22.08 -5.96 15.63
CA PHE A 21 20.63 -5.97 15.81
C PHE A 21 20.18 -4.99 16.90
N VAL A 22 18.87 -4.72 16.94
CA VAL A 22 18.19 -4.04 18.06
C VAL A 22 17.46 -5.06 18.92
N VAL A 23 17.33 -4.76 20.22
CA VAL A 23 16.56 -5.58 21.16
C VAL A 23 15.42 -4.75 21.75
N ILE A 24 14.19 -5.20 21.51
CA ILE A 24 12.99 -4.57 22.05
C ILE A 24 12.61 -5.23 23.38
N HIS A 25 12.35 -4.39 24.39
CA HIS A 25 11.95 -4.76 25.73
C HIS A 25 10.60 -4.13 26.06
N ASN A 26 9.91 -4.68 27.07
CA ASN A 26 8.87 -3.95 27.77
C ASN A 26 9.35 -3.73 29.19
N ASP A 27 9.24 -2.49 29.64
CA ASP A 27 9.64 -2.16 30.99
C ASP A 27 8.80 -2.98 31.98
N ALA A 28 9.37 -3.59 33.01
CA ALA A 28 8.57 -4.33 33.99
C ALA A 28 7.89 -3.38 35.00
N GLY A 29 7.26 -2.31 34.49
CA GLY A 29 6.93 -1.14 35.29
C GLY A 29 5.85 -0.24 34.73
N SER A 30 5.75 0.92 35.37
CA SER A 30 4.70 1.93 35.15
C SER A 30 5.29 3.34 34.97
N MET A 31 6.62 3.44 34.88
CA MET A 31 7.34 4.70 34.83
C MET A 31 7.39 5.23 33.41
N THR A 32 7.21 6.54 33.28
CA THR A 32 7.48 7.30 32.06
C THR A 32 8.99 7.34 31.76
N PRO A 33 9.40 7.66 30.51
CA PRO A 33 10.82 7.83 30.18
C PRO A 33 11.57 8.82 31.08
N GLU A 34 10.93 9.93 31.47
CA GLU A 34 11.49 10.90 32.41
C GLU A 34 11.71 10.32 33.81
N GLU A 35 10.74 9.57 34.33
CA GLU A 35 10.87 8.90 35.63
C GLU A 35 11.97 7.83 35.60
N TYR A 36 12.13 7.12 34.47
CA TYR A 36 13.26 6.21 34.27
C TYR A 36 14.60 6.94 34.31
N ILE A 37 14.74 8.10 33.68
CA ILE A 37 15.98 8.90 33.76
C ILE A 37 16.33 9.17 35.22
N ASP A 38 15.38 9.71 36.00
CA ASP A 38 15.63 10.09 37.40
C ASP A 38 15.94 8.88 38.28
N TRP A 39 15.22 7.78 38.10
CA TRP A 39 15.49 6.53 38.81
C TRP A 39 16.87 5.95 38.45
N LEU A 40 17.22 5.97 37.16
CA LEU A 40 18.48 5.45 36.67
C LEU A 40 19.67 6.24 37.20
N ARG A 41 19.58 7.55 37.46
CA ARG A 41 20.72 8.35 38.00
C ARG A 41 21.41 7.68 39.18
N ASN A 42 20.63 7.13 40.10
CA ASN A 42 21.13 6.56 41.36
C ASN A 42 21.15 5.02 41.36
N ARG A 43 20.72 4.37 40.28
CA ARG A 43 20.73 2.92 40.16
C ARG A 43 22.12 2.39 39.79
N ASP A 44 22.50 1.27 40.40
CA ASP A 44 23.62 0.47 39.89
C ASP A 44 23.30 -0.05 38.48
N LYS A 45 24.07 0.43 37.49
CA LYS A 45 23.86 0.11 36.07
C LYS A 45 24.18 -1.33 35.74
N ALA A 46 24.98 -2.02 36.55
CA ALA A 46 25.25 -3.44 36.38
C ALA A 46 23.98 -4.30 36.53
N LEU A 47 22.91 -3.76 37.15
CA LEU A 47 21.61 -4.41 37.28
C LEU A 47 20.69 -4.23 36.06
N GLY A 48 21.17 -3.54 35.02
CA GLY A 48 20.43 -3.36 33.78
C GLY A 48 20.34 -1.90 33.36
N ILE A 49 20.56 -1.62 32.08
CA ILE A 49 20.22 -0.31 31.49
C ILE A 49 20.20 -0.45 29.97
N ALA A 50 19.10 0.00 29.36
CA ALA A 50 18.92 0.08 27.91
C ALA A 50 19.38 1.43 27.37
N HIS A 51 19.54 1.52 26.05
CA HIS A 51 19.93 2.78 25.41
C HIS A 51 18.77 3.76 25.37
N TYR A 52 17.57 3.26 25.07
CA TYR A 52 16.37 4.05 24.92
C TYR A 52 15.25 3.62 25.88
N TYR A 53 14.50 4.61 26.34
CA TYR A 53 13.26 4.49 27.11
C TYR A 53 12.20 5.33 26.39
N CYS A 54 11.13 4.70 25.92
CA CYS A 54 10.21 5.30 24.97
C CYS A 54 8.75 5.11 25.40
N ASN A 55 7.95 6.16 25.23
CA ASN A 55 6.49 6.06 25.20
C ASN A 55 5.96 6.98 24.08
N ARG A 56 4.64 7.01 23.87
CA ARG A 56 3.97 7.77 22.81
C ARG A 56 4.28 9.27 22.80
N ASN A 57 4.75 9.81 23.92
CA ASN A 57 5.01 11.23 24.11
C ASN A 57 6.51 11.57 24.15
N THR A 58 7.38 10.62 24.54
CA THR A 58 8.79 10.88 24.83
C THR A 58 9.68 9.75 24.32
N ILE A 59 10.78 10.11 23.66
CA ILE A 59 11.93 9.25 23.38
C ILE A 59 13.10 9.73 24.22
N ALA A 60 13.54 8.94 25.18
CA ALA A 60 14.70 9.25 26.02
C ALA A 60 15.87 8.33 25.68
N ARG A 61 16.97 8.89 25.20
CA ARG A 61 18.24 8.19 25.02
C ARG A 61 19.15 8.44 26.21
N VAL A 62 19.51 7.38 26.92
CA VAL A 62 20.32 7.46 28.14
C VAL A 62 21.73 6.86 28.02
N ILE A 63 21.99 6.17 26.91
CA ILE A 63 23.32 5.69 26.52
C ILE A 63 23.54 6.07 25.07
N ASP A 64 24.71 6.60 24.76
CA ASP A 64 25.14 6.83 23.37
C ASP A 64 25.19 5.50 22.61
N THR A 65 24.67 5.46 21.37
CA THR A 65 24.48 4.21 20.62
C THR A 65 25.77 3.57 20.14
N PHE A 66 26.94 4.21 20.34
CA PHE A 66 28.25 3.59 20.14
C PHE A 66 28.77 2.87 21.39
N ASN A 67 28.09 2.99 22.55
CA ASN A 67 28.49 2.39 23.81
C ASN A 67 27.66 1.16 24.16
N ILE A 68 28.21 0.29 25.01
CA ILE A 68 27.53 -0.92 25.48
C ILE A 68 26.40 -0.54 26.46
N GLY A 69 25.23 -1.14 26.30
CA GLY A 69 24.16 -1.15 27.31
C GLY A 69 24.08 -2.52 27.96
N TYR A 70 23.84 -2.59 29.27
CA TYR A 70 23.74 -3.86 30.01
C TYR A 70 22.30 -4.38 30.02
N HIS A 71 21.64 -4.45 28.86
CA HIS A 71 20.19 -4.55 28.79
C HIS A 71 19.64 -5.98 28.64
N THR A 72 20.41 -6.94 28.11
CA THR A 72 19.89 -8.30 27.91
C THR A 72 20.25 -9.29 29.02
N GLY A 73 21.21 -8.95 29.89
CA GLY A 73 21.81 -9.93 30.80
C GLY A 73 22.72 -10.96 30.11
N ASP A 74 22.94 -10.83 28.80
CA ASP A 74 23.88 -11.64 28.02
C ASP A 74 24.99 -10.74 27.43
N TRP A 75 26.24 -11.07 27.71
CA TRP A 75 27.38 -10.24 27.30
C TRP A 75 27.54 -10.19 25.78
N TRP A 76 27.28 -11.30 25.08
CA TRP A 76 27.43 -11.38 23.63
C TRP A 76 26.46 -10.41 22.94
N SER A 77 25.21 -10.40 23.38
CA SER A 77 24.14 -9.53 22.92
C SER A 77 24.40 -8.07 23.30
N ASN A 78 24.68 -7.77 24.56
CA ASN A 78 24.95 -6.40 25.04
C ASN A 78 26.03 -5.66 24.24
N CYS A 79 27.07 -6.37 23.78
CA CYS A 79 28.16 -5.78 23.01
C CYS A 79 27.86 -5.61 21.50
N ARG A 80 26.68 -6.06 21.05
CA ARG A 80 26.28 -6.13 19.64
C ARG A 80 24.92 -5.52 19.33
N SER A 81 24.26 -4.93 20.33
CA SER A 81 22.91 -4.42 20.16
C SER A 81 22.64 -3.10 20.86
N ILE A 82 21.60 -2.44 20.37
CA ILE A 82 20.95 -1.31 21.05
C ILE A 82 19.67 -1.82 21.70
N GLY A 83 19.46 -1.50 22.97
CA GLY A 83 18.27 -1.87 23.74
C GLY A 83 17.24 -0.74 23.79
N TYR A 84 15.97 -1.10 23.62
CA TYR A 84 14.83 -0.18 23.68
C TYR A 84 13.79 -0.68 24.67
N GLU A 85 13.43 0.14 25.65
CA GLU A 85 12.36 -0.13 26.61
C GLU A 85 11.07 0.56 26.17
N VAL A 86 10.03 -0.23 25.88
CA VAL A 86 8.66 0.28 25.77
C VAL A 86 8.16 0.53 27.19
N CYS A 87 8.02 1.80 27.56
CA CYS A 87 7.67 2.23 28.90
C CYS A 87 6.16 2.14 29.20
N GLU A 88 5.85 2.11 30.50
CA GLU A 88 4.51 2.08 31.08
C GLU A 88 3.70 0.80 30.81
N SER A 89 4.35 -0.34 30.55
CA SER A 89 3.70 -1.58 30.11
C SER A 89 2.63 -2.12 31.09
N LEU A 90 2.77 -1.82 32.39
CA LEU A 90 1.85 -2.26 33.45
C LEU A 90 0.81 -1.19 33.86
N LYS A 91 0.82 -0.02 33.23
CA LYS A 91 0.00 1.14 33.62
C LYS A 91 -1.05 1.52 32.60
N VAL A 92 -0.67 1.58 31.33
CA VAL A 92 -1.50 2.17 30.28
C VAL A 92 -2.44 1.13 29.66
N SER A 93 -3.48 1.62 28.96
CA SER A 93 -4.40 0.75 28.22
C SER A 93 -3.68 0.03 27.07
N ASP A 94 -4.31 -0.99 26.48
CA ASP A 94 -3.77 -1.67 25.29
C ASP A 94 -3.55 -0.69 24.14
N GLU A 95 -4.48 0.25 23.93
CA GLU A 95 -4.39 1.29 22.89
C GLU A 95 -3.20 2.21 23.13
N GLU A 96 -3.03 2.70 24.35
CA GLU A 96 -1.90 3.57 24.70
C GLU A 96 -0.57 2.81 24.69
N PHE A 97 -0.57 1.52 25.05
CA PHE A 97 0.62 0.68 24.96
C PHE A 97 1.05 0.48 23.50
N LEU A 98 0.10 0.22 22.59
CA LEU A 98 0.40 0.12 21.16
C LEU A 98 0.98 1.43 20.61
N GLN A 99 0.51 2.59 21.09
CA GLN A 99 1.11 3.88 20.73
C GLN A 99 2.52 4.05 21.31
N ASN A 100 2.78 3.58 22.54
CA ASN A 100 4.11 3.56 23.13
C ASN A 100 5.06 2.65 22.34
N GLU A 101 4.56 1.49 21.91
CA GLU A 101 5.28 0.51 21.12
C GLU A 101 5.61 1.05 19.73
N ASP A 102 4.65 1.66 19.03
CA ASP A 102 4.86 2.30 17.73
C ASP A 102 5.96 3.35 17.78
N MET A 103 5.95 4.24 18.78
CA MET A 103 7.00 5.24 18.96
C MET A 103 8.38 4.60 19.17
N THR A 104 8.43 3.50 19.93
CA THR A 104 9.66 2.75 20.20
C THR A 104 10.19 2.11 18.93
N LEU A 105 9.30 1.48 18.15
CA LEU A 105 9.62 0.83 16.88
C LEU A 105 10.03 1.85 15.80
N MET A 106 9.46 3.05 15.77
CA MET A 106 9.92 4.13 14.89
C MET A 106 11.37 4.55 15.23
N GLN A 107 11.70 4.73 16.51
CA GLN A 107 13.08 5.07 16.89
C GLN A 107 14.05 3.92 16.56
N ALA A 108 13.65 2.66 16.81
CA ALA A 108 14.45 1.51 16.41
C ALA A 108 14.62 1.40 14.88
N THR A 109 13.62 1.83 14.12
CA THR A 109 13.67 1.91 12.65
C THR A 109 14.66 2.99 12.20
N GLU A 110 14.58 4.20 12.76
CA GLU A 110 15.53 5.30 12.52
C GLU A 110 16.97 4.82 12.75
N ASP A 111 17.23 4.11 13.85
CA ASP A 111 18.57 3.62 14.17
C ASP A 111 19.02 2.49 13.21
N LEU A 112 18.16 1.51 12.88
CA LEU A 112 18.53 0.47 11.89
C LEU A 112 18.87 1.08 10.52
N LEU A 113 18.09 2.07 10.07
CA LEU A 113 18.36 2.79 8.81
C LEU A 113 19.67 3.58 8.89
N PHE A 114 19.90 4.29 10.00
CA PHE A 114 21.14 5.05 10.23
C PHE A 114 22.38 4.16 10.16
N TYR A 115 22.32 2.96 10.75
CA TYR A 115 23.42 1.99 10.75
C TYR A 115 23.48 1.10 9.50
N GLY A 116 22.54 1.26 8.56
CA GLY A 116 22.49 0.47 7.31
C GLY A 116 22.17 -1.01 7.52
N LEU A 117 21.47 -1.35 8.61
CA LEU A 117 21.05 -2.72 8.90
C LEU A 117 19.68 -3.01 8.27
N PRO A 118 19.48 -4.19 7.65
CA PRO A 118 18.18 -4.55 7.08
C PRO A 118 17.14 -4.71 8.19
N ILE A 119 15.85 -4.49 7.90
CA ILE A 119 14.75 -4.73 8.85
C ILE A 119 14.19 -6.13 8.62
N ASN A 120 14.59 -7.08 9.46
CA ASN A 120 14.14 -8.47 9.42
C ASN A 120 14.26 -9.14 10.80
N THR A 121 13.87 -10.41 10.90
CA THR A 121 13.84 -11.15 12.16
C THR A 121 15.22 -11.45 12.77
N GLN A 122 16.31 -11.22 12.04
CA GLN A 122 17.67 -11.35 12.58
C GLN A 122 18.21 -10.04 13.18
N THR A 123 17.72 -8.90 12.69
CA THR A 123 18.13 -7.57 13.14
C THR A 123 17.15 -6.95 14.14
N VAL A 124 15.93 -7.49 14.26
CA VAL A 124 14.94 -7.13 15.28
C VAL A 124 14.76 -8.32 16.21
N ARG A 125 15.25 -8.21 17.45
CA ARG A 125 15.33 -9.28 18.44
C ARG A 125 14.57 -8.94 19.73
N LEU A 126 14.19 -9.95 20.49
CA LEU A 126 13.48 -9.83 21.75
C LEU A 126 14.36 -10.26 22.93
N HIS A 127 14.13 -9.68 24.11
CA HIS A 127 14.95 -9.95 25.30
C HIS A 127 15.04 -11.44 25.67
N HIS A 128 13.91 -12.15 25.69
CA HIS A 128 13.86 -13.56 26.04
C HIS A 128 14.61 -14.51 25.09
N GLU A 129 15.09 -14.02 23.94
CA GLU A 129 15.93 -14.82 23.03
C GLU A 129 17.35 -15.00 23.59
N PHE A 130 17.75 -14.22 24.59
CA PHE A 130 19.11 -14.23 25.15
C PHE A 130 19.18 -14.81 26.57
N VAL A 131 18.16 -14.56 27.40
CA VAL A 131 18.07 -15.05 28.77
C VAL A 131 16.63 -15.43 29.10
N SER A 132 16.43 -16.31 30.09
CA SER A 132 15.08 -16.64 30.55
C SER A 132 14.46 -15.43 31.27
N THR A 133 13.42 -14.85 30.66
CA THR A 133 12.67 -13.70 31.19
C THR A 133 11.27 -13.69 30.59
N THR A 134 10.33 -13.00 31.24
CA THR A 134 9.00 -12.74 30.67
C THR A 134 9.00 -11.61 29.65
N CYS A 135 10.08 -10.81 29.58
CA CYS A 135 10.22 -9.69 28.65
C CYS A 135 10.38 -10.16 27.18
N PRO A 136 9.66 -9.58 26.20
CA PRO A 136 8.68 -8.48 26.31
C PRO A 136 7.26 -9.02 26.57
N HIS A 137 6.80 -8.93 27.82
CA HIS A 137 5.58 -9.60 28.30
C HIS A 137 4.30 -9.06 27.66
N ARG A 138 4.22 -7.73 27.51
CA ARG A 138 3.02 -7.04 27.02
C ARG A 138 2.89 -7.16 25.51
N SER A 139 3.99 -7.05 24.79
CA SER A 139 4.04 -7.33 23.36
C SER A 139 3.70 -8.80 23.06
N LEU A 140 4.18 -9.75 23.87
CA LEU A 140 3.77 -11.16 23.74
C LEU A 140 2.27 -11.34 23.94
N GLU A 141 1.68 -10.71 24.95
CA GLU A 141 0.24 -10.79 25.23
C GLU A 141 -0.60 -10.27 24.05
N LEU A 142 -0.23 -9.14 23.47
CA LEU A 142 -1.01 -8.46 22.43
C LEU A 142 -0.79 -9.05 21.03
N HIS A 143 0.40 -9.60 20.75
CA HIS A 143 0.79 -10.03 19.40
C HIS A 143 0.94 -11.54 19.29
N GLY A 144 -0.07 -12.27 19.75
CA GLY A 144 -0.22 -13.70 19.44
C GLY A 144 0.64 -14.66 20.26
N GLY A 145 1.25 -14.21 21.36
CA GLY A 145 1.79 -15.08 22.43
C GLY A 145 3.08 -15.85 22.11
N THR A 146 3.62 -15.75 20.90
CA THR A 146 4.85 -16.46 20.50
C THR A 146 5.93 -15.47 20.05
N THR A 147 7.20 -15.88 20.18
CA THR A 147 8.35 -15.11 19.70
C THR A 147 8.24 -14.80 18.21
N GLU A 148 7.79 -15.77 17.41
CA GLU A 148 7.65 -15.63 15.96
C GLU A 148 6.60 -14.56 15.61
N ASN A 149 5.44 -14.59 16.25
CA ASN A 149 4.35 -13.65 15.97
C ASN A 149 4.74 -12.21 16.34
N VAL A 150 5.38 -12.01 17.51
CA VAL A 150 5.85 -10.69 17.94
C VAL A 150 6.92 -10.16 16.99
N LYS A 151 7.90 -10.99 16.59
CA LYS A 151 8.95 -10.57 15.66
C LYS A 151 8.40 -10.25 14.27
N GLU A 152 7.44 -11.05 13.79
CA GLU A 152 6.76 -10.77 12.52
C GLU A 152 6.00 -9.44 12.59
N TYR A 153 5.26 -9.19 13.67
CA TYR A 153 4.58 -7.92 13.89
C TYR A 153 5.56 -6.74 13.90
N PHE A 154 6.63 -6.80 14.70
CA PHE A 154 7.63 -5.72 14.76
C PHE A 154 8.30 -5.49 13.41
N VAL A 155 8.74 -6.55 12.73
CA VAL A 155 9.38 -6.41 11.40
C VAL A 155 8.43 -5.76 10.40
N ASN A 156 7.17 -6.23 10.32
CA ASN A 156 6.19 -5.64 9.41
C ASN A 156 5.90 -4.18 9.74
N ARG A 157 5.77 -3.84 11.03
CA ARG A 157 5.50 -2.47 11.49
C ARG A 157 6.69 -1.54 11.22
N MET A 158 7.91 -1.99 11.48
CA MET A 158 9.15 -1.24 11.20
C MET A 158 9.40 -1.09 9.70
N GLN A 159 9.12 -2.12 8.89
CA GLN A 159 9.18 -2.01 7.42
C GLN A 159 8.19 -0.97 6.91
N TYR A 160 6.97 -0.94 7.46
CA TYR A 160 6.01 0.13 7.18
C TYR A 160 6.56 1.50 7.56
N PHE A 161 7.11 1.68 8.77
CA PHE A 161 7.71 2.96 9.16
C PHE A 161 8.86 3.39 8.25
N ALA A 162 9.70 2.47 7.79
CA ALA A 162 10.76 2.77 6.84
C ALA A 162 10.24 3.27 5.47
N THR A 163 8.97 3.00 5.13
CA THR A 163 8.33 3.60 3.93
C THR A 163 7.89 5.05 4.14
N LEU A 164 7.73 5.48 5.39
CA LEU A 164 7.22 6.79 5.76
C LEU A 164 8.32 7.85 5.91
N GLY A 165 9.55 7.42 6.19
CA GLY A 165 10.69 8.29 6.40
C GLY A 165 11.92 7.55 6.94
N SER A 166 13.06 8.23 6.98
CA SER A 166 14.30 7.75 7.59
C SER A 166 14.49 8.23 9.03
N THR A 167 13.70 9.21 9.47
CA THR A 167 13.68 9.69 10.86
C THR A 167 12.29 9.55 11.48
N VAL A 168 12.20 9.46 12.81
CA VAL A 168 10.95 9.48 13.57
C VAL A 168 10.10 10.70 13.21
N GLU A 169 10.73 11.85 12.97
CA GLU A 169 10.00 13.07 12.60
C GLU A 169 9.33 12.93 11.22
N GLU A 170 10.04 12.39 10.22
CA GLU A 170 9.46 12.09 8.92
C GLU A 170 8.37 11.01 9.02
N MET A 171 8.60 9.95 9.80
CA MET A 171 7.63 8.87 10.01
C MET A 171 6.33 9.41 10.60
N LEU A 172 6.38 10.20 11.68
CA LEU A 172 5.21 10.79 12.33
C LEU A 172 4.47 11.77 11.42
N ASN A 173 5.18 12.54 10.59
CA ASN A 173 4.56 13.46 9.64
C ASN A 173 3.82 12.73 8.52
N SER A 174 4.25 11.51 8.20
CA SER A 174 3.69 10.68 7.12
C SER A 174 2.68 9.62 7.62
N GLU A 175 2.69 9.22 8.89
CA GLU A 175 1.86 8.13 9.44
C GLU A 175 0.35 8.43 9.37
N GLY A 176 -0.03 9.70 9.35
CA GLY A 176 -1.43 10.13 9.14
C GLY A 176 -1.90 10.12 7.68
N GLN A 177 -1.00 9.92 6.71
CA GLN A 177 -1.31 9.88 5.29
C GLN A 177 -1.45 8.43 4.84
N SER A 178 -2.69 7.95 4.75
CA SER A 178 -2.93 6.61 4.18
C SER A 178 -2.39 6.58 2.74
N PRO A 179 -1.64 5.54 2.33
CA PRO A 179 -0.85 5.58 1.09
C PRO A 179 -1.74 5.79 -0.15
N GLU A 180 -1.26 6.54 -1.15
CA GLU A 180 -1.95 6.70 -2.44
C GLU A 180 -2.29 5.31 -3.02
N GLY A 181 -3.51 5.13 -3.52
CA GLY A 181 -3.87 3.89 -4.19
C GLY A 181 -5.34 3.52 -4.13
N TRP A 182 -5.61 2.31 -4.64
CA TRP A 182 -6.94 1.74 -4.69
C TRP A 182 -7.43 1.34 -3.30
N VAL A 183 -8.66 1.73 -2.97
CA VAL A 183 -9.34 1.38 -1.72
C VAL A 183 -10.69 0.76 -2.06
N LYS A 184 -11.05 -0.32 -1.37
CA LYS A 184 -12.33 -1.04 -1.56
C LYS A 184 -13.17 -1.00 -0.29
N ASN A 185 -14.46 -0.78 -0.43
CA ASN A 185 -15.44 -1.00 0.63
C ASN A 185 -16.65 -1.79 0.10
N SER A 186 -17.74 -1.84 0.88
CA SER A 186 -18.99 -2.54 0.51
C SER A 186 -19.72 -1.92 -0.69
N THR A 187 -19.46 -0.65 -1.02
CA THR A 187 -20.08 0.05 -2.16
C THR A 187 -19.27 -0.17 -3.44
N GLY A 188 -17.94 -0.12 -3.36
CA GLY A 188 -17.09 -0.32 -4.52
C GLY A 188 -15.63 0.06 -4.29
N TRP A 189 -14.93 0.29 -5.39
CA TRP A 189 -13.56 0.78 -5.40
C TRP A 189 -13.53 2.30 -5.56
N TRP A 190 -12.63 2.97 -4.84
CA TRP A 190 -12.27 4.38 -5.06
C TRP A 190 -10.75 4.50 -5.07
N TYR A 191 -10.23 5.64 -5.52
CA TYR A 191 -8.79 5.89 -5.58
C TYR A 191 -8.43 7.01 -4.63
N ARG A 192 -7.57 6.73 -3.66
CA ARG A 192 -7.03 7.73 -2.74
C ARG A 192 -5.82 8.37 -3.37
N GLU A 193 -5.83 9.68 -3.53
CA GLU A 193 -4.69 10.48 -3.95
C GLU A 193 -3.68 10.60 -2.80
N SER A 194 -2.45 10.98 -3.11
CA SER A 194 -1.37 11.15 -2.10
C SER A 194 -1.69 12.21 -1.04
N ASP A 195 -2.52 13.20 -1.37
CA ASP A 195 -3.00 14.22 -0.42
C ASP A 195 -4.23 13.76 0.41
N GLY A 196 -4.63 12.49 0.28
CA GLY A 196 -5.80 11.91 0.94
C GLY A 196 -7.14 12.22 0.27
N THR A 197 -7.17 13.04 -0.78
CA THR A 197 -8.39 13.29 -1.56
C THR A 197 -8.71 12.12 -2.49
N TYR A 198 -9.78 12.25 -3.29
CA TYR A 198 -10.18 11.25 -4.26
C TYR A 198 -10.87 11.88 -5.49
N PRO A 199 -10.74 11.27 -6.68
CA PRO A 199 -11.45 11.72 -7.86
C PRO A 199 -12.95 11.45 -7.69
N ALA A 200 -13.77 12.47 -7.94
CA ALA A 200 -15.22 12.36 -8.03
C ALA A 200 -15.73 13.10 -9.27
N ASN A 201 -16.64 12.45 -10.01
CA ASN A 201 -17.22 12.90 -11.27
C ASN A 201 -16.15 13.31 -12.32
N LYS A 202 -15.08 12.53 -12.43
CA LYS A 202 -13.95 12.85 -13.32
C LYS A 202 -13.19 11.62 -13.80
N TRP A 203 -12.43 11.83 -14.87
CA TRP A 203 -11.40 10.91 -15.33
C TRP A 203 -10.18 10.94 -14.40
N ARG A 204 -9.57 9.79 -14.16
CA ARG A 204 -8.24 9.66 -13.55
C ARG A 204 -7.49 8.52 -14.23
N LYS A 205 -6.27 8.82 -14.68
CA LYS A 205 -5.36 7.83 -15.24
C LYS A 205 -4.59 7.17 -14.12
N VAL A 206 -4.65 5.86 -13.94
CA VAL A 206 -3.87 5.12 -12.94
C VAL A 206 -2.95 4.15 -13.69
N GLY A 207 -1.64 4.35 -13.55
CA GLY A 207 -0.66 3.67 -14.42
C GLY A 207 -0.88 4.02 -15.90
N ALA A 208 -1.11 3.01 -16.73
CA ALA A 208 -1.37 3.18 -18.16
C ALA A 208 -2.86 3.31 -18.52
N GLU A 209 -3.76 2.99 -17.59
CA GLU A 209 -5.20 2.85 -17.85
C GLU A 209 -5.99 4.07 -17.35
N TRP A 210 -7.11 4.36 -18.00
CA TRP A 210 -8.04 5.43 -17.62
C TRP A 210 -9.26 4.86 -16.90
N PHE A 211 -9.71 5.55 -15.86
CA PHE A 211 -10.85 5.20 -15.04
C PHE A 211 -11.78 6.41 -14.92
N TRP A 212 -13.08 6.17 -14.76
CA TRP A 212 -14.05 7.20 -14.42
C TRP A 212 -14.63 6.94 -13.04
N PHE A 213 -14.66 7.98 -12.22
CA PHE A 213 -15.23 7.94 -10.88
C PHE A 213 -16.56 8.69 -10.88
N ASP A 214 -17.58 8.09 -10.28
CA ASP A 214 -18.90 8.69 -10.12
C ASP A 214 -18.88 9.90 -9.16
N GLU A 215 -20.03 10.52 -8.95
CA GLU A 215 -20.18 11.70 -8.08
C GLU A 215 -19.82 11.45 -6.61
N ARG A 216 -19.80 10.18 -6.18
CA ARG A 216 -19.44 9.76 -4.83
C ARG A 216 -17.98 9.29 -4.74
N GLY A 217 -17.26 9.30 -5.85
CA GLY A 217 -15.86 8.90 -5.95
C GLY A 217 -15.65 7.40 -6.16
N TYR A 218 -16.69 6.65 -6.55
CA TYR A 218 -16.54 5.22 -6.86
C TYR A 218 -16.25 4.99 -8.34
N CYS A 219 -15.27 4.12 -8.60
CA CYS A 219 -14.87 3.69 -9.93
C CYS A 219 -16.01 2.92 -10.61
N LEU A 220 -16.33 3.32 -11.84
CA LEU A 220 -17.28 2.60 -12.67
C LEU A 220 -16.67 1.29 -13.18
N MET A 221 -17.41 0.19 -13.09
CA MET A 221 -16.96 -1.14 -13.49
C MET A 221 -18.11 -1.89 -14.19
N ASN A 222 -17.79 -2.65 -15.24
CA ASN A 222 -18.75 -3.41 -16.06
C ASN A 222 -19.98 -2.57 -16.47
N THR A 223 -19.75 -1.34 -16.90
CA THR A 223 -20.86 -0.41 -17.15
C THR A 223 -20.56 0.58 -18.26
N TRP A 224 -21.65 1.01 -18.93
CA TRP A 224 -21.64 2.08 -19.91
C TRP A 224 -21.77 3.42 -19.21
N ARG A 225 -21.07 4.43 -19.71
CA ARG A 225 -21.25 5.82 -19.27
C ARG A 225 -21.21 6.77 -20.46
N LYS A 226 -22.15 7.71 -20.48
CA LYS A 226 -22.12 8.83 -21.40
C LYS A 226 -21.41 10.01 -20.73
N ILE A 227 -20.30 10.48 -21.30
CA ILE A 227 -19.47 11.57 -20.78
C ILE A 227 -19.26 12.55 -21.94
N ASN A 228 -19.59 13.83 -21.75
CA ASN A 228 -19.48 14.87 -22.79
C ASN A 228 -20.09 14.46 -24.14
N ASN A 229 -21.29 13.89 -24.09
CA ASN A 229 -22.05 13.38 -25.24
C ASN A 229 -21.44 12.16 -25.98
N GLN A 230 -20.38 11.54 -25.46
CA GLN A 230 -19.77 10.33 -26.01
C GLN A 230 -19.98 9.13 -25.08
N TRP A 231 -20.13 7.94 -25.64
CA TRP A 231 -20.28 6.70 -24.88
C TRP A 231 -18.92 6.05 -24.62
N TYR A 232 -18.75 5.52 -23.41
CA TYR A 232 -17.58 4.81 -22.93
C TYR A 232 -18.02 3.53 -22.23
N TRP A 233 -17.18 2.49 -22.29
CA TRP A 233 -17.35 1.26 -21.53
C TRP A 233 -16.20 1.10 -20.53
N PHE A 234 -16.52 0.72 -19.31
CA PHE A 234 -15.54 0.36 -18.28
C PHE A 234 -15.62 -1.14 -18.04
N ASP A 235 -14.48 -1.83 -18.15
CA ASP A 235 -14.40 -3.28 -18.01
C ASP A 235 -14.55 -3.75 -16.55
N ASN A 236 -14.34 -5.05 -16.30
CA ASN A 236 -14.46 -5.66 -14.98
C ASN A 236 -13.37 -5.22 -13.99
N ARG A 237 -12.35 -4.50 -14.43
CA ARG A 237 -11.32 -3.86 -13.61
C ARG A 237 -11.60 -2.36 -13.44
N GLY A 238 -12.61 -1.84 -14.15
CA GLY A 238 -12.93 -0.42 -14.23
C GLY A 238 -12.10 0.33 -15.28
N ALA A 239 -11.26 -0.36 -16.05
CA ALA A 239 -10.46 0.28 -17.07
C ALA A 239 -11.32 0.64 -18.28
N MET A 240 -11.12 1.85 -18.79
CA MET A 240 -11.78 2.36 -19.99
C MET A 240 -11.41 1.49 -21.20
N ALA A 241 -12.42 1.05 -21.93
CA ALA A 241 -12.25 0.28 -23.15
C ALA A 241 -11.58 1.09 -24.27
N VAL A 242 -10.66 0.44 -24.96
CA VAL A 242 -10.06 0.88 -26.22
C VAL A 242 -10.05 -0.30 -27.20
N GLY A 243 -10.18 0.00 -28.50
CA GLY A 243 -10.24 -0.99 -29.57
C GLY A 243 -11.52 -1.84 -29.56
N TRP A 244 -11.43 -3.04 -30.13
CA TRP A 244 -12.55 -3.97 -30.22
C TRP A 244 -12.89 -4.60 -28.87
N LYS A 245 -14.19 -4.61 -28.52
CA LYS A 245 -14.71 -5.31 -27.34
C LYS A 245 -16.02 -6.01 -27.66
N ASN A 246 -16.15 -7.26 -27.22
CA ASN A 246 -17.42 -7.96 -27.18
C ASN A 246 -18.09 -7.70 -25.83
N ILE A 247 -19.24 -7.02 -25.84
CA ILE A 247 -19.99 -6.65 -24.64
C ILE A 247 -21.39 -7.25 -24.79
N ALA A 248 -21.71 -8.21 -23.92
CA ALA A 248 -22.97 -8.93 -23.94
C ALA A 248 -23.33 -9.54 -25.32
N GLY A 249 -22.34 -10.12 -26.01
CA GLY A 249 -22.53 -10.80 -27.30
C GLY A 249 -22.45 -9.90 -28.53
N SER A 250 -22.44 -8.57 -28.37
CA SER A 250 -22.28 -7.62 -29.49
C SER A 250 -20.87 -7.06 -29.53
N TRP A 251 -20.31 -6.88 -30.73
CA TRP A 251 -19.01 -6.23 -30.92
C TRP A 251 -19.16 -4.71 -31.02
N TYR A 252 -18.27 -3.99 -30.35
CA TYR A 252 -18.15 -2.54 -30.37
C TYR A 252 -16.69 -2.19 -30.64
N TYR A 253 -16.48 -1.00 -31.20
CA TYR A 253 -15.15 -0.42 -31.34
C TYR A 253 -15.04 0.87 -30.54
N PHE A 254 -13.96 1.03 -29.79
CA PHE A 254 -13.64 2.24 -29.05
C PHE A 254 -12.36 2.86 -29.62
N HIS A 255 -12.37 4.17 -29.88
CA HIS A 255 -11.18 4.90 -30.29
C HIS A 255 -10.11 4.92 -29.18
N ASP A 256 -8.91 5.39 -29.48
CA ASP A 256 -7.80 5.44 -28.50
C ASP A 256 -8.11 6.35 -27.29
N ASN A 257 -9.01 7.32 -27.47
CA ASN A 257 -9.53 8.16 -26.38
C ASN A 257 -10.67 7.49 -25.59
N GLY A 258 -11.05 6.25 -25.94
CA GLY A 258 -12.11 5.46 -25.33
C GLY A 258 -13.54 5.78 -25.76
N SER A 259 -13.74 6.76 -26.64
CA SER A 259 -15.07 7.04 -27.16
C SER A 259 -15.53 5.93 -28.10
N MET A 260 -16.77 5.46 -27.91
CA MET A 260 -17.41 4.44 -28.74
C MET A 260 -17.59 4.98 -30.17
N ALA A 261 -17.09 4.22 -31.14
CA ALA A 261 -17.24 4.54 -32.55
C ALA A 261 -18.63 4.15 -33.06
N THR A 262 -19.10 4.91 -34.05
CA THR A 262 -20.28 4.61 -34.86
C THR A 262 -19.98 4.89 -36.33
N GLY A 263 -20.76 4.30 -37.22
CA GLY A 263 -20.53 4.37 -38.66
C GLY A 263 -19.33 3.54 -39.11
N TRP A 264 -18.66 4.00 -40.16
CA TRP A 264 -17.55 3.28 -40.77
C TRP A 264 -16.26 3.37 -39.96
N VAL A 265 -15.66 2.23 -39.65
CA VAL A 265 -14.36 2.11 -39.00
C VAL A 265 -13.43 1.28 -39.88
N LYS A 266 -12.24 1.81 -40.14
CA LYS A 266 -11.16 1.05 -40.78
C LYS A 266 -10.24 0.47 -39.70
N TYR A 267 -10.04 -0.83 -39.73
CA TYR A 267 -9.14 -1.54 -38.82
C TYR A 267 -8.18 -2.38 -39.67
N TYR A 268 -6.90 -2.00 -39.65
CA TYR A 268 -5.89 -2.42 -40.64
C TYR A 268 -6.35 -2.15 -42.09
N ASP A 269 -6.46 -3.19 -42.90
CA ASP A 269 -6.85 -3.16 -44.30
C ASP A 269 -8.36 -3.38 -44.51
N LYS A 270 -9.11 -3.66 -43.44
CA LYS A 270 -10.54 -3.99 -43.51
C LYS A 270 -11.43 -2.86 -43.02
N TRP A 271 -12.62 -2.76 -43.61
CA TRP A 271 -13.68 -1.87 -43.16
C TRP A 271 -14.76 -2.62 -42.40
N TYR A 272 -15.30 -1.98 -41.37
CA TYR A 272 -16.40 -2.45 -40.55
C TYR A 272 -17.43 -1.34 -40.44
N TYR A 273 -18.69 -1.71 -40.21
CA TYR A 273 -19.76 -0.75 -39.95
C TYR A 273 -20.36 -0.96 -38.57
N LEU A 274 -20.32 0.09 -37.75
CA LEU A 274 -20.88 0.15 -36.41
C LEU A 274 -22.22 0.89 -36.51
N ASN A 275 -23.32 0.26 -36.11
CA ASN A 275 -24.65 0.84 -36.16
C ASN A 275 -24.69 2.20 -35.44
N THR A 276 -25.26 3.21 -36.09
CA THR A 276 -25.24 4.60 -35.61
C THR A 276 -26.12 4.86 -34.39
N ASN A 277 -27.06 3.96 -34.09
CA ASN A 277 -27.99 4.11 -32.97
C ASN A 277 -27.49 3.42 -31.70
N ASN A 278 -26.91 2.22 -31.83
CA ASN A 278 -26.53 1.38 -30.69
C ASN A 278 -25.03 1.03 -30.64
N GLY A 279 -24.25 1.32 -31.69
CA GLY A 279 -22.80 1.06 -31.75
C GLY A 279 -22.41 -0.37 -32.08
N PHE A 280 -23.36 -1.26 -32.39
CA PHE A 280 -23.06 -2.67 -32.65
C PHE A 280 -22.40 -2.81 -34.01
N MET A 281 -21.39 -3.66 -34.11
CA MET A 281 -20.89 -4.11 -35.40
C MET A 281 -21.99 -4.84 -36.15
N GLU A 282 -22.32 -4.35 -37.34
CA GLU A 282 -23.21 -5.04 -38.26
C GLU A 282 -22.50 -6.24 -38.87
N SER A 283 -23.26 -7.29 -39.20
CA SER A 283 -22.77 -8.50 -39.86
C SER A 283 -23.89 -9.09 -40.71
N ASN A 284 -23.56 -9.67 -41.87
CA ASN A 284 -24.55 -10.16 -42.84
C ASN A 284 -25.59 -9.10 -43.21
N ALA A 285 -25.13 -7.89 -43.51
CA ALA A 285 -25.99 -6.72 -43.69
C ALA A 285 -25.58 -5.89 -44.91
N PHE A 286 -26.56 -5.17 -45.48
CA PHE A 286 -26.31 -4.16 -46.50
C PHE A 286 -26.41 -2.76 -45.88
N ILE A 287 -25.37 -1.96 -46.05
CA ILE A 287 -25.30 -0.58 -45.54
C ILE A 287 -25.48 0.40 -46.70
N LYS A 288 -26.47 1.29 -46.56
CA LYS A 288 -26.79 2.27 -47.60
C LYS A 288 -25.68 3.30 -47.73
N GLY A 289 -25.09 3.39 -48.92
CA GLY A 289 -24.20 4.46 -49.33
C GLY A 289 -24.95 5.58 -50.06
N LYS A 290 -24.19 6.50 -50.67
CA LYS A 290 -24.75 7.61 -51.46
C LYS A 290 -25.50 7.11 -52.70
N ASP A 291 -24.85 6.24 -53.47
CA ASP A 291 -25.31 5.81 -54.80
C ASP A 291 -25.49 4.28 -54.89
N GLY A 292 -25.48 3.57 -53.76
CA GLY A 292 -25.52 2.10 -53.72
C GLY A 292 -25.50 1.53 -52.30
N TRP A 293 -25.08 0.27 -52.19
CA TRP A 293 -25.01 -0.46 -50.93
C TRP A 293 -23.66 -1.14 -50.76
N TYR A 294 -23.16 -1.19 -49.54
CA TYR A 294 -21.99 -1.97 -49.15
C TYR A 294 -22.45 -3.24 -48.43
N TYR A 295 -21.94 -4.40 -48.82
CA TYR A 295 -22.21 -5.64 -48.10
C TYR A 295 -21.18 -5.84 -46.98
N ILE A 296 -21.68 -6.14 -45.78
CA ILE A 296 -20.91 -6.53 -44.61
C ILE A 296 -21.10 -8.03 -44.42
N SER A 297 -20.01 -8.77 -44.52
CA SER A 297 -19.95 -10.23 -44.40
C SER A 297 -20.30 -10.71 -42.98
N GLU A 298 -20.41 -12.03 -42.81
CA GLU A 298 -20.71 -12.67 -41.51
C GLU A 298 -19.69 -12.31 -40.41
N ASP A 299 -18.42 -12.14 -40.77
CA ASP A 299 -17.36 -11.76 -39.84
C ASP A 299 -17.31 -10.24 -39.55
N GLY A 300 -18.27 -9.47 -40.08
CA GLY A 300 -18.37 -8.03 -39.92
C GLY A 300 -17.52 -7.20 -40.88
N THR A 301 -16.75 -7.85 -41.75
CA THR A 301 -15.88 -7.14 -42.70
C THR A 301 -16.66 -6.73 -43.94
N MET A 302 -16.37 -5.54 -44.48
CA MET A 302 -16.94 -5.10 -45.74
C MET A 302 -16.35 -5.91 -46.89
N ALA A 303 -17.21 -6.49 -47.72
CA ALA A 303 -16.78 -7.17 -48.93
C ALA A 303 -16.35 -6.15 -50.00
N ASP A 304 -15.11 -6.26 -50.48
CA ASP A 304 -14.60 -5.39 -51.55
C ASP A 304 -15.28 -5.65 -52.90
N LYS A 305 -15.57 -6.92 -53.18
CA LYS A 305 -16.23 -7.40 -54.40
C LYS A 305 -17.19 -8.54 -54.04
N PRO A 306 -18.37 -8.23 -53.47
CA PRO A 306 -19.34 -9.26 -53.12
C PRO A 306 -19.88 -9.93 -54.37
N ASP A 307 -19.81 -11.26 -54.40
CA ASP A 307 -20.50 -12.06 -55.41
C ASP A 307 -21.94 -12.28 -54.96
N PHE A 308 -22.89 -12.11 -55.90
CA PHE A 308 -24.30 -12.34 -55.63
C PHE A 308 -24.95 -13.22 -56.71
N THR A 309 -25.98 -13.96 -56.31
CA THR A 309 -26.89 -14.64 -57.23
C THR A 309 -28.29 -14.05 -57.10
N VAL A 310 -29.06 -14.15 -58.18
CA VAL A 310 -30.47 -13.75 -58.20
C VAL A 310 -31.29 -14.98 -58.57
N GLU A 311 -32.12 -15.44 -57.65
CA GLU A 311 -33.03 -16.57 -57.88
C GLU A 311 -34.21 -16.14 -58.79
N PRO A 312 -34.92 -17.08 -59.45
CA PRO A 312 -35.98 -16.76 -60.41
C PRO A 312 -37.09 -15.82 -59.89
N GLU A 313 -37.33 -15.82 -58.58
CA GLU A 313 -38.29 -14.96 -57.87
C GLU A 313 -37.71 -13.62 -57.40
N GLY A 314 -36.44 -13.34 -57.70
CA GLY A 314 -35.78 -12.08 -57.40
C GLY A 314 -35.07 -12.03 -56.03
N LEU A 315 -34.95 -13.16 -55.32
CA LEU A 315 -34.15 -13.23 -54.10
C LEU A 315 -32.67 -13.04 -54.44
N ILE A 316 -32.02 -12.09 -53.76
CA ILE A 316 -30.58 -11.86 -53.87
C ILE A 316 -29.89 -12.61 -52.73
N THR A 317 -28.99 -13.52 -53.06
CA THR A 317 -28.10 -14.15 -52.09
C THR A 317 -26.66 -13.71 -52.32
N VAL A 318 -25.89 -13.60 -51.24
CA VAL A 318 -24.48 -13.21 -51.23
C VAL A 318 -23.67 -14.37 -50.67
N LYS A 319 -22.49 -14.60 -51.25
CA LYS A 319 -21.59 -15.68 -50.83
C LYS A 319 -20.53 -15.23 -49.84
#